data_AF-A0A2E7R346-F1
#
_entry.id   AF-A0A2E7R346-F1
#
_cell.length_a   1.000
_cell.length_b   1.000
_cell.length_c   1.000
_cell.angle_alpha   90.00
_cell.angle_beta   90.00
_cell.angle_gamma   90.00
#
_symmetry.space_group_name_H-M   'P 1'
#
loop_
_entity.id
_entity.type
_entity.pdbx_description
1 polymer ?
#
loop_
_entity_poly.entity_id
_entity_poly.type
_entity_poly.pdbx_seq_one_letter_code
_entity_poly.pdbx_strand_id
1 'polypeptide(L)'
;MTLYIGYYRPSAAQWQRFADAEDNGTVEEEQQAFMARVLAARESSFAGNIVASYSPISTSFDLPSIMIVETDDATTLAAINAHYNSVLEFTWSPGNSIGTTTDSAEAGIQRQFGND
;
A
#
# COMPACT_ATOMS: atom_id res chain seq x y z
N MET A 1 18.27 -13.00 -0.80
CA MET A 1 16.94 -12.48 -1.09
C MET A 1 16.11 -12.36 0.16
N THR A 2 15.92 -11.11 0.58
CA THR A 2 15.08 -10.71 1.71
C THR A 2 13.67 -10.43 1.19
N LEU A 3 12.67 -11.00 1.84
CA LEU A 3 11.28 -10.63 1.60
C LEU A 3 10.98 -9.35 2.39
N TYR A 4 10.28 -8.42 1.74
CA TYR A 4 9.78 -7.20 2.34
C TYR A 4 8.27 -7.14 2.18
N ILE A 5 7.61 -6.66 3.23
CA ILE A 5 6.17 -6.52 3.30
C ILE A 5 5.90 -5.03 3.47
N GLY A 6 5.31 -4.45 2.43
CA GLY A 6 4.92 -3.06 2.33
C GLY A 6 3.45 -2.92 2.67
N TYR A 7 3.16 -2.40 3.85
CA TYR A 7 1.81 -1.96 4.18
C TYR A 7 1.57 -0.62 3.49
N TYR A 8 0.49 -0.50 2.73
CA TYR A 8 0.18 0.72 2.01
C TYR A 8 -1.24 1.22 2.24
N ARG A 9 -1.37 2.53 2.15
CA ARG A 9 -2.60 3.30 2.31
C ARG A 9 -2.64 4.44 1.28
N PRO A 10 -3.80 5.06 1.01
CA PRO A 10 -3.86 6.28 0.22
C PRO A 10 -2.90 7.34 0.80
N SER A 11 -2.19 8.04 -0.08
CA SER A 11 -1.29 9.12 0.34
C SER A 11 -2.07 10.31 0.91
N ALA A 12 -1.40 11.19 1.66
CA ALA A 12 -2.04 12.42 2.16
C ALA A 12 -2.68 13.26 1.04
N ALA A 13 -2.03 13.31 -0.13
CA ALA A 13 -2.56 14.00 -1.31
C ALA A 13 -3.85 13.34 -1.83
N GLN A 14 -3.93 12.01 -1.77
CA GLN A 14 -5.14 11.29 -2.17
C GLN A 14 -6.26 11.45 -1.14
N TRP A 15 -5.96 11.48 0.15
CA TRP A 15 -6.93 11.79 1.20
C TRP A 15 -7.57 13.16 1.02
N GLN A 16 -6.78 14.18 0.64
CA GLN A 16 -7.33 15.49 0.32
C GLN A 16 -8.32 15.43 -0.85
N ARG A 17 -8.02 14.66 -1.91
CA ARG A 17 -8.95 14.49 -3.04
C ARG A 17 -10.26 13.83 -2.61
N PHE A 18 -10.20 12.85 -1.70
CA PHE A 18 -11.41 12.24 -1.15
C PHE A 18 -12.24 13.24 -0.34
N ALA A 19 -11.60 14.06 0.51
CA ALA A 19 -12.30 15.11 1.24
C ALA A 19 -12.95 16.14 0.30
N ASP A 20 -12.22 16.59 -0.73
CA ASP A 20 -12.76 17.50 -1.74
C ASP A 20 -13.92 16.86 -2.52
N ALA A 21 -13.87 15.54 -2.79
CA ALA A 21 -14.94 14.81 -3.45
C ALA A 21 -16.18 14.62 -2.55
N GLU A 22 -15.99 14.48 -1.24
CA GLU A 22 -17.09 14.49 -0.26
C GLU A 22 -17.79 15.86 -0.25
N ASP A 23 -17.03 16.95 -0.19
CA ASP A 23 -17.55 18.32 -0.20
C ASP A 23 -18.31 18.66 -1.50
N ASN A 24 -17.90 18.06 -2.63
CA ASN A 24 -18.49 18.29 -3.94
C ASN A 24 -19.52 17.22 -4.37
N GLY A 25 -19.74 16.17 -3.57
CA GLY A 25 -20.67 15.09 -3.89
C GLY A 25 -20.22 14.14 -5.01
N THR A 26 -18.92 14.06 -5.30
CA THR A 26 -18.32 13.29 -6.40
C THR A 26 -17.49 12.09 -5.94
N VAL A 27 -17.73 11.59 -4.72
CA VAL A 27 -16.95 10.50 -4.08
C VAL A 27 -16.79 9.27 -4.97
N GLU A 28 -17.85 8.82 -5.64
CA GLU A 28 -17.81 7.63 -6.50
C GLU A 28 -16.87 7.83 -7.71
N GLU A 29 -16.90 9.02 -8.32
CA GLU A 29 -16.03 9.38 -9.45
C GLU A 29 -14.56 9.41 -9.02
N GLU A 30 -14.27 9.98 -7.84
CA GLU A 30 -12.90 10.03 -7.32
C GLU A 30 -12.41 8.64 -6.87
N GLN A 31 -13.28 7.76 -6.37
CA GLN A 31 -12.93 6.37 -6.10
C GLN A 31 -12.55 5.61 -7.38
N GLN A 32 -13.31 5.79 -8.46
CA GLN A 32 -12.97 5.21 -9.76
C GLN A 32 -11.66 5.78 -10.31
N ALA A 33 -11.47 7.10 -10.20
CA ALA A 33 -10.25 7.76 -10.63
C ALA A 33 -9.02 7.30 -9.83
N PHE A 34 -9.16 7.13 -8.51
CA PHE A 34 -8.13 6.55 -7.65
C PHE A 34 -7.73 5.15 -8.13
N MET A 35 -8.71 4.26 -8.35
CA MET A 35 -8.44 2.91 -8.84
C MET A 35 -7.72 2.92 -10.19
N ALA A 36 -8.14 3.78 -11.11
CA ALA A 36 -7.48 3.94 -12.41
C ALA A 36 -6.02 4.39 -12.27
N ARG A 37 -5.72 5.32 -11.35
CA ARG A 37 -4.34 5.77 -11.07
C ARG A 37 -3.48 4.65 -10.47
N VAL A 38 -4.03 3.85 -9.54
CA VAL A 38 -3.32 2.69 -8.96
C VAL A 38 -3.01 1.63 -10.03
N LEU A 39 -3.98 1.32 -10.90
CA LEU A 39 -3.81 0.36 -12.00
C LEU A 39 -2.78 0.86 -13.02
N ALA A 40 -2.87 2.12 -13.43
CA ALA A 40 -1.90 2.72 -14.36
C ALA A 40 -0.48 2.69 -13.78
N ALA A 41 -0.32 3.01 -12.50
CA ALA A 41 0.96 2.90 -11.82
C ALA A 41 1.46 1.45 -11.78
N ARG A 42 0.59 0.45 -11.64
CA ARG A 42 1.00 -0.97 -11.73
C ARG A 42 1.50 -1.38 -13.12
N GLU A 43 0.92 -0.83 -14.19
CA GLU A 43 1.31 -1.16 -15.57
C GLU A 43 2.65 -0.53 -15.97
N SER A 44 3.03 0.59 -15.35
CA SER A 44 4.38 1.14 -15.49
C SER A 44 5.40 0.29 -14.73
N SER A 45 6.28 -0.37 -15.49
CA SER A 45 7.36 -1.20 -14.97
C SER A 45 8.24 -0.47 -13.96
N PHE A 46 8.51 -1.10 -12.82
CA PHE A 46 9.54 -0.68 -11.88
C PHE A 46 10.52 -1.84 -11.61
N ALA A 47 11.74 -1.49 -11.21
CA ALA A 47 12.79 -2.47 -10.92
C ALA A 47 12.52 -3.17 -9.58
N GLY A 48 12.03 -4.40 -9.60
CA GLY A 48 11.83 -5.26 -8.43
C GLY A 48 10.91 -6.44 -8.72
N ASN A 49 11.05 -7.54 -7.95
CA ASN A 49 10.14 -8.68 -8.04
C ASN A 49 8.99 -8.49 -7.04
N ILE A 50 7.83 -7.97 -7.50
CA ILE A 50 6.60 -8.09 -6.73
C ILE A 50 6.20 -9.55 -6.72
N VAL A 51 6.20 -10.16 -5.53
CA VAL A 51 5.79 -11.55 -5.33
C VAL A 51 4.27 -11.64 -5.18
N ALA A 52 3.68 -10.67 -4.47
CA ALA A 52 2.23 -10.58 -4.29
C ALA A 52 1.80 -9.15 -3.98
N SER A 53 0.55 -8.82 -4.29
CA SER A 53 -0.11 -7.61 -3.82
C SER A 53 -1.55 -7.94 -3.47
N TYR A 54 -1.96 -7.55 -2.27
CA TYR A 54 -3.29 -7.76 -1.72
C TYR A 54 -3.87 -6.42 -1.29
N SER A 55 -4.93 -6.01 -1.97
CA SER A 55 -5.80 -4.95 -1.49
C SER A 55 -7.14 -5.62 -1.18
N PRO A 56 -7.73 -5.43 0.01
CA PRO A 56 -9.17 -5.61 0.12
C PRO A 56 -9.78 -4.58 -0.82
N ILE A 57 -10.17 -4.99 -2.02
CA ILE A 57 -11.02 -4.19 -2.91
C ILE A 57 -12.41 -4.20 -2.26
N SER A 58 -12.52 -3.47 -1.16
CA SER A 58 -13.76 -3.20 -0.45
C SER A 58 -13.97 -1.69 -0.48
N THR A 59 -15.21 -1.25 -0.33
CA THR A 59 -15.57 0.17 -0.19
C THR A 59 -14.98 0.81 1.08
N SER A 60 -14.42 -0.01 1.98
CA SER A 60 -13.72 0.40 3.19
C SER A 60 -12.20 0.40 2.91
N PHE A 61 -11.63 1.59 2.76
CA PHE A 61 -10.17 1.82 2.74
C PHE A 61 -9.52 1.67 4.13
N ASP A 62 -10.30 1.25 5.14
CA ASP A 62 -9.88 1.16 6.53
C ASP A 62 -9.00 -0.07 6.84
N LEU A 63 -8.92 -1.03 5.92
CA LEU A 63 -8.05 -2.21 6.09
C LEU A 63 -6.71 -1.99 5.36
N PRO A 64 -5.57 -2.24 6.01
CA PRO A 64 -4.27 -2.03 5.40
C PRO A 64 -4.08 -2.99 4.22
N SER A 65 -3.76 -2.43 3.06
CA SER A 65 -3.36 -3.21 1.89
C SER A 65 -1.88 -3.59 2.00
N ILE A 66 -1.50 -4.73 1.42
CA ILE A 66 -0.19 -5.34 1.57
C ILE A 66 0.44 -5.58 0.20
N MET A 67 1.70 -5.20 0.03
CA MET A 67 2.55 -5.57 -1.10
C MET A 67 3.74 -6.38 -0.60
N ILE A 68 4.05 -7.50 -1.24
CA ILE A 68 5.20 -8.35 -0.91
C ILE A 68 6.21 -8.23 -2.04
N VAL A 69 7.43 -7.83 -1.68
CA VAL A 69 8.55 -7.60 -2.59
C VAL A 69 9.72 -8.45 -2.15
N GLU A 70 10.35 -9.15 -3.08
CA GLU A 70 11.61 -9.84 -2.83
C GLU A 70 12.76 -9.02 -3.43
N THR A 71 13.68 -8.55 -2.59
CA THR A 71 14.85 -7.78 -3.05
C THR A 71 16.00 -7.86 -2.05
N ASP A 72 17.23 -7.81 -2.56
CA ASP A 72 18.44 -7.60 -1.75
C ASP A 72 18.94 -6.13 -1.82
N ASP A 73 18.23 -5.28 -2.58
CA ASP A 73 18.57 -3.87 -2.78
C ASP A 73 17.52 -2.95 -2.15
N ALA A 74 17.92 -2.19 -1.13
CA ALA A 74 17.06 -1.23 -0.45
C ALA A 74 16.58 -0.10 -1.38
N THR A 75 17.29 0.19 -2.48
CA THR A 75 16.87 1.20 -3.45
C THR A 75 15.61 0.80 -4.21
N THR A 76 15.34 -0.50 -4.36
CA THR A 76 14.07 -1.03 -4.92
C THR A 76 12.87 -0.52 -4.12
N LEU A 77 12.94 -0.58 -2.79
CA LEU A 77 11.82 -0.15 -1.93
C LEU A 77 11.59 1.36 -2.03
N ALA A 78 12.66 2.15 -2.11
CA ALA A 78 12.58 3.59 -2.32
C ALA A 78 12.02 3.94 -3.71
N ALA A 79 12.38 3.17 -4.74
CA ALA A 79 11.83 3.33 -6.08
C ALA A 79 10.33 3.04 -6.11
N ILE A 80 9.87 1.99 -5.42
CA ILE A 80 8.43 1.69 -5.28
C ILE A 80 7.71 2.84 -4.59
N ASN A 81 8.28 3.37 -3.50
CA ASN A 81 7.70 4.53 -2.80
C ASN A 81 7.57 5.74 -3.74
N ALA A 82 8.64 6.06 -4.48
CA ALA A 82 8.64 7.18 -5.40
C ALA A 82 7.64 7.00 -6.56
N HIS A 83 7.52 5.77 -7.05
CA HIS A 83 6.63 5.41 -8.15
C HIS A 83 5.16 5.64 -7.83
N TYR A 84 4.75 5.29 -6.61
CA TYR A 84 3.37 5.40 -6.15
C TYR A 84 3.08 6.66 -5.32
N ASN A 85 4.05 7.52 -5.03
CA ASN A 85 3.97 8.60 -4.02
C ASN A 85 2.75 9.54 -4.14
N SER A 86 2.22 9.71 -5.35
CA SER A 86 1.09 10.59 -5.64
C SER A 86 -0.28 9.96 -5.33
N VAL A 87 -0.29 8.66 -5.02
CA VAL A 87 -1.48 7.83 -4.87
C VAL A 87 -1.43 6.98 -3.60
N LEU A 88 -0.28 6.36 -3.30
CA LEU A 88 -0.08 5.47 -2.15
C LEU A 88 1.17 5.84 -1.37
N GLU A 89 1.12 5.59 -0.06
CA GLU A 89 2.26 5.62 0.85
C GLU A 89 2.52 4.21 1.38
N PHE A 90 3.79 3.81 1.45
CA PHE A 90 4.19 2.49 1.92
C PHE A 90 5.03 2.58 3.20
N THR A 91 4.85 1.61 4.08
CA THR A 91 5.74 1.31 5.19
C THR A 91 6.28 -0.10 5.00
N TRP A 92 7.60 -0.23 4.81
CA TRP A 92 8.26 -1.50 4.55
C TRP A 92 8.77 -2.16 5.82
N SER A 93 8.57 -3.46 5.91
CA SER A 93 9.09 -4.32 6.96
C SER A 93 9.80 -5.54 6.37
N PRO A 94 10.92 -6.02 6.93
CA PRO A 94 11.43 -7.35 6.60
C PRO A 94 10.38 -8.42 6.95
N GLY A 95 10.11 -9.31 6.00
CA GLY A 95 9.17 -10.41 6.16
C GLY A 95 9.83 -11.60 6.82
N ASN A 96 9.57 -11.81 8.11
CA ASN A 96 10.12 -12.95 8.87
C ASN A 96 9.13 -14.15 8.91
N SER A 97 7.85 -13.85 8.70
CA SER A 97 6.67 -14.73 8.72
C SER A 97 5.50 -13.83 9.11
N ILE A 98 4.50 -13.66 8.25
CA ILE A 98 3.19 -13.12 8.67
C ILE A 98 2.25 -14.30 8.70
N GLY A 99 1.68 -14.58 9.87
CA GLY A 99 0.74 -15.70 10.02
C GLY A 99 -0.45 -15.56 9.07
N THR A 100 -1.14 -16.67 8.83
CA THR A 100 -2.19 -16.77 7.80
C THR A 100 -3.52 -16.14 8.20
N THR A 101 -3.58 -15.36 9.29
CA THR A 101 -4.81 -14.74 9.81
C THR A 101 -4.65 -13.24 10.01
N THR A 102 -5.76 -12.49 9.93
CA THR A 102 -5.81 -11.06 10.21
C THR A 102 -5.19 -10.73 11.57
N ASP A 103 -5.54 -11.48 12.62
CA ASP A 103 -4.97 -11.33 13.96
C ASP A 103 -3.45 -11.50 13.99
N SER A 104 -2.91 -12.39 13.16
CA SER A 104 -1.46 -12.61 13.06
C SER A 104 -0.75 -11.45 12.37
N ALA A 105 -1.40 -10.86 11.37
CA ALA A 105 -0.92 -9.67 10.66
C ALA A 105 -0.97 -8.44 11.57
N GLU A 106 -2.09 -8.22 12.26
CA GLU A 106 -2.26 -7.14 13.23
C GLU A 106 -1.28 -7.26 14.40
N ALA A 107 -1.11 -8.47 14.97
CA ALA A 107 -0.12 -8.70 16.02
C ALA A 107 1.33 -8.52 15.53
N GLY A 108 1.60 -8.77 14.24
CA GLY A 108 2.89 -8.49 13.61
C GLY A 108 3.14 -6.99 13.50
N ILE A 109 2.16 -6.24 12.99
CA ILE A 109 2.18 -4.77 12.91
C ILE A 109 2.35 -4.18 14.32
N GLN A 110 1.60 -4.65 15.30
CA GLN A 110 1.60 -4.12 16.66
C GLN A 110 2.91 -4.43 17.40
N ARG A 111 3.54 -5.60 17.19
CA ARG A 111 4.89 -5.88 17.70
C ARG A 111 5.97 -4.99 17.07
N GLN A 112 5.74 -4.50 15.86
CA GLN A 112 6.74 -3.76 15.10
C GLN A 112 6.60 -2.24 15.23
N PHE A 113 5.37 -1.74 15.41
CA PHE A 113 5.04 -0.32 15.44
C PHE A 113 4.34 0.11 16.73
N GLY A 114 3.89 -0.83 17.56
CA GLY A 114 3.48 -0.56 18.93
C GLY A 114 4.73 -0.38 19.78
N ASN A 115 5.06 0.87 20.10
CA ASN A 115 6.03 1.16 21.16
C ASN A 115 5.54 0.53 22.47
N ASP A 116 6.49 0.03 23.27
CA ASP A 116 6.32 -0.50 24.64
C ASP A 116 5.43 0.37 25.54
#